data_AF-A0A2T4J563-F1
#
_entry.id   AF-A0A2T4J563-F1
#
_cell.length_a   1.000
_cell.length_b   1.000
_cell.length_c   1.000
_cell.angle_alpha   90.00
_cell.angle_beta   90.00
_cell.angle_gamma   90.00
#
_symmetry.space_group_name_H-M   'P 1'
#
loop_
_entity.id
_entity.type
_entity.pdbx_description
1 polymer ?
#
loop_
_entity_poly.entity_id
_entity_poly.type
_entity_poly.pdbx_seq_one_letter_code
_entity_poly.pdbx_strand_id
1 'polypeptide(L)'
;MQNIDPKRAVIQITQRLSLRKPQAEALRRLDDIVDLIAPSKDTDVAAARDAVRQVYGPMPDAQFEDFERDFPSICFALATGVGKTRLMGAFISYLYMIGKSRNFFVLAPNLTIYEKLLADFQPTSPKYVFRGIEAFAHQAPLIVNAENYEEGRGVRGADLFGREGAIINIFNISKINSEVRGGNAPRIKRLQEYIGDSYFAYLSGLDDLVLLMDEAHRYRASAGAKAIAELKPILGLEVTATPKSVGARSAEFKNVAYRYELPDAMEDGYVKEPAVGTRANFDPKSVDDATLER
;
A
#
# COMPACT_ATOMS: atom_id res chain seq x y z
N MET A 1 2.53 23.59 9.59
CA MET A 1 2.41 23.57 8.11
C MET A 1 1.02 24.08 7.79
N GLN A 2 0.83 24.99 6.81
CA GLN A 2 -0.53 25.35 6.40
C GLN A 2 -1.09 24.19 5.58
N ASN A 3 -2.18 23.57 6.05
CA ASN A 3 -2.83 22.48 5.33
C ASN A 3 -3.33 22.99 3.98
N ILE A 4 -3.05 22.24 2.93
CA ILE A 4 -3.50 22.56 1.58
C ILE A 4 -4.94 22.05 1.44
N ASP A 5 -5.79 22.84 0.78
CA ASP A 5 -7.14 22.41 0.40
C ASP A 5 -7.09 21.04 -0.32
N PRO A 6 -7.90 20.05 0.08
CA PRO A 6 -7.86 18.69 -0.47
C PRO A 6 -7.91 18.63 -2.00
N LYS A 7 -8.85 19.36 -2.62
CA LYS A 7 -9.01 19.38 -4.08
C LYS A 7 -7.81 20.00 -4.77
N ARG A 8 -7.25 21.05 -4.19
CA ARG A 8 -5.98 21.64 -4.65
C ARG A 8 -4.82 20.66 -4.54
N ALA A 9 -4.72 19.89 -3.45
CA ALA A 9 -3.68 18.88 -3.27
C ALA A 9 -3.77 17.78 -4.34
N VAL A 10 -4.97 17.27 -4.63
CA VAL A 10 -5.21 16.29 -5.70
C VAL A 10 -4.72 16.81 -7.06
N ILE A 11 -5.09 18.05 -7.43
CA ILE A 11 -4.68 18.66 -8.71
C ILE A 11 -3.15 18.80 -8.78
N GLN A 12 -2.54 19.34 -7.72
CA GLN A 12 -1.09 19.54 -7.66
C GLN A 12 -0.34 18.22 -7.80
N ILE A 13 -0.72 17.19 -7.04
CA ILE A 13 -0.08 15.87 -7.07
C ILE A 13 -0.26 15.21 -8.44
N THR A 14 -1.48 15.25 -8.99
CA THR A 14 -1.78 14.69 -10.32
C THR A 14 -0.87 15.28 -11.39
N GLN A 15 -0.70 16.61 -11.39
CA GLN A 15 0.14 17.31 -12.36
C GLN A 15 1.64 17.08 -12.10
N ARG A 16 2.10 17.20 -10.86
CA ARG A 16 3.53 17.12 -10.50
C ARG A 16 4.11 15.72 -10.68
N LEU A 17 3.33 14.68 -10.39
CA LEU A 17 3.73 13.29 -10.57
C LEU A 17 3.38 12.73 -11.95
N SER A 18 2.75 13.54 -12.81
CA SER A 18 2.22 13.11 -14.11
C SER A 18 1.42 11.81 -14.00
N LEU A 19 0.46 11.78 -13.07
CA LEU A 19 -0.33 10.59 -12.81
C LEU A 19 -1.12 10.18 -14.06
N ARG A 20 -1.10 8.89 -14.38
CA ARG A 20 -1.97 8.31 -15.40
C ARG A 20 -3.43 8.36 -14.95
N LYS A 21 -4.36 8.28 -15.89
CA LYS A 21 -5.82 8.31 -15.63
C LYS A 21 -6.25 7.42 -14.44
N PRO A 22 -5.89 6.12 -14.37
CA PRO A 22 -6.27 5.27 -13.23
C PRO A 22 -5.61 5.67 -11.91
N GLN A 23 -4.41 6.25 -11.93
CA GLN A 23 -3.74 6.73 -10.71
C GLN A 23 -4.40 8.02 -10.19
N ALA A 24 -4.76 8.92 -11.09
CA ALA A 24 -5.49 10.14 -10.75
C ALA A 24 -6.89 9.81 -10.21
N GLU A 25 -7.58 8.83 -10.81
CA GLU A 25 -8.88 8.35 -10.33
C GLU A 25 -8.78 7.74 -8.93
N ALA A 26 -7.80 6.87 -8.71
CA ALA A 26 -7.54 6.31 -7.38
C ALA A 26 -7.26 7.40 -6.33
N LEU A 27 -6.51 8.45 -6.70
CA LEU A 27 -6.23 9.58 -5.80
C LEU A 27 -7.50 10.40 -5.49
N ARG A 28 -8.37 10.66 -6.47
CA ARG A 28 -9.65 11.33 -6.23
C ARG A 28 -10.55 10.52 -5.29
N ARG A 29 -10.62 9.20 -5.49
CA ARG A 29 -11.42 8.34 -4.60
C ARG A 29 -10.85 8.30 -3.19
N LEU A 30 -9.53 8.38 -3.03
CA LEU A 30 -8.94 8.54 -1.70
C LEU A 30 -9.38 9.88 -1.05
N ASP A 31 -9.37 10.98 -1.80
CA ASP A 31 -9.88 12.28 -1.33
C ASP A 31 -11.33 12.17 -0.86
N ASP A 32 -12.21 11.69 -1.72
CA ASP A 32 -13.64 11.50 -1.43
C ASP A 32 -13.86 10.60 -0.19
N ILE A 33 -13.13 9.49 -0.05
CA ILE A 33 -13.27 8.59 1.11
C ILE A 33 -12.77 9.25 2.39
N VAL A 34 -11.66 9.99 2.33
CA VAL A 34 -11.11 10.69 3.50
C VAL A 34 -12.06 11.78 3.98
N ASP A 35 -12.71 12.51 3.07
CA ASP A 35 -13.76 13.47 3.41
C ASP A 35 -14.98 12.78 4.03
N LEU A 36 -15.39 11.64 3.46
CA LEU A 36 -16.59 10.91 3.89
C LEU A 36 -16.48 10.32 5.30
N ILE A 37 -15.32 9.75 5.67
CA ILE A 37 -15.17 9.03 6.95
C ILE A 37 -14.26 9.74 7.96
N ALA A 38 -13.54 10.79 7.54
CA ALA A 38 -12.62 11.56 8.36
C ALA A 38 -11.73 10.71 9.31
N PRO A 39 -10.99 9.70 8.80
CA PRO A 39 -10.48 8.58 9.60
C PRO A 39 -9.59 9.00 10.78
N SER A 40 -9.91 8.58 12.00
CA SER A 40 -9.14 8.79 13.23
C SER A 40 -9.05 7.49 14.04
N LYS A 41 -8.33 7.52 15.17
CA LYS A 41 -8.27 6.38 16.11
C LYS A 41 -9.64 5.99 16.69
N ASP A 42 -10.57 6.94 16.75
CA ASP A 42 -11.89 6.77 17.32
C ASP A 42 -12.98 6.55 16.25
N THR A 43 -12.59 6.28 15.00
CA THR A 43 -13.53 6.04 13.90
C THR A 43 -14.47 4.89 14.24
N ASP A 44 -15.79 5.12 14.17
CA ASP A 44 -16.77 4.04 14.13
C ASP A 44 -16.63 3.29 12.80
N VAL A 45 -15.96 2.14 12.85
CA VAL A 45 -15.66 1.32 11.68
C VAL A 45 -16.93 0.84 10.97
N ALA A 46 -18.00 0.55 11.70
CA ALA A 46 -19.25 0.09 11.10
C ALA A 46 -19.96 1.22 10.36
N ALA A 47 -20.05 2.41 10.97
CA ALA A 47 -20.62 3.59 10.32
C ALA A 47 -19.78 4.03 9.10
N ALA A 48 -18.46 4.05 9.23
CA ALA A 48 -17.55 4.37 8.12
C ALA A 48 -17.69 3.36 6.96
N ARG A 49 -17.81 2.06 7.27
CA ARG A 49 -18.03 1.02 6.25
C ARG A 49 -19.34 1.27 5.52
N ASP A 50 -20.42 1.54 6.25
CA ASP A 50 -21.75 1.71 5.66
C ASP A 50 -21.79 2.96 4.76
N ALA A 51 -21.12 4.05 5.17
CA ALA A 51 -20.96 5.25 4.35
C ALA A 51 -20.19 4.97 3.04
N VAL A 52 -19.02 4.32 3.11
CA VAL A 52 -18.23 3.97 1.92
C VAL A 52 -19.00 3.00 1.01
N ARG A 53 -19.68 2.00 1.59
CA ARG A 53 -20.51 1.04 0.83
C ARG A 53 -21.65 1.73 0.10
N GLN A 54 -22.28 2.74 0.70
CA GLN A 54 -23.36 3.49 0.04
C GLN A 54 -22.88 4.19 -1.24
N VAL A 55 -21.66 4.72 -1.24
CA VAL A 55 -21.08 5.45 -2.38
C VAL A 55 -20.47 4.50 -3.41
N TYR A 56 -19.64 3.55 -2.97
CA TYR A 56 -18.81 2.72 -3.86
C TYR A 56 -19.43 1.35 -4.17
N GLY A 57 -20.35 0.84 -3.34
CA GLY A 57 -21.02 -0.45 -3.59
C GLY A 57 -21.79 -0.51 -4.92
N PRO A 58 -22.49 0.57 -5.36
CA PRO A 58 -23.18 0.60 -6.65
C PRO A 58 -22.28 0.85 -7.86
N MET A 59 -20.99 1.20 -7.67
CA MET A 59 -20.12 1.57 -8.79
C MET A 59 -19.65 0.33 -9.56
N PRO A 60 -19.66 0.35 -10.91
CA PRO A 60 -19.30 -0.81 -11.73
C PRO A 60 -17.81 -1.17 -11.68
N ASP A 61 -16.96 -0.20 -11.34
CA ASP A 61 -15.51 -0.33 -11.24
C ASP A 61 -15.04 -0.40 -9.77
N ALA A 62 -15.91 -0.85 -8.87
CA ALA A 62 -15.62 -1.10 -7.47
C ALA A 62 -16.25 -2.42 -7.02
N GLN A 63 -15.77 -2.94 -5.90
CA GLN A 63 -16.33 -4.09 -5.20
C GLN A 63 -16.17 -3.84 -3.70
N PHE A 64 -17.04 -2.97 -3.20
CA PHE A 64 -17.02 -2.56 -1.80
C PHE A 64 -18.27 -3.04 -1.04
N GLU A 65 -18.07 -3.95 -0.10
CA GLU A 65 -19.08 -4.47 0.84
C GLU A 65 -18.63 -4.33 2.30
N ASP A 66 -17.33 -4.50 2.59
CA ASP A 66 -16.77 -4.53 3.94
C ASP A 66 -15.28 -4.15 3.91
N PHE A 67 -14.75 -3.53 4.98
CA PHE A 67 -13.31 -3.23 5.08
C PHE A 67 -12.45 -4.48 5.27
N GLU A 68 -13.04 -5.56 5.78
CA GLU A 68 -12.41 -6.84 6.09
C GLU A 68 -11.22 -6.73 7.07
N ARG A 69 -11.22 -5.66 7.86
CA ARG A 69 -10.26 -5.30 8.90
C ARG A 69 -11.00 -4.60 10.03
N ASP A 70 -10.40 -4.58 11.21
CA ASP A 70 -10.95 -3.92 12.41
C ASP A 70 -10.71 -2.38 12.41
N PHE A 71 -10.34 -1.83 11.25
CA PHE A 71 -10.09 -0.41 10.98
C PHE A 71 -10.46 -0.12 9.51
N PRO A 72 -10.71 1.14 9.11
CA PRO A 72 -10.99 1.47 7.71
C PRO A 72 -9.85 1.03 6.79
N SER A 73 -10.11 0.14 5.84
CA SER A 73 -9.11 -0.36 4.88
C SER A 73 -9.67 -0.35 3.47
N ILE A 74 -9.02 0.36 2.55
CA ILE A 74 -9.48 0.55 1.18
C ILE A 74 -8.48 -0.09 0.21
N CYS A 75 -8.99 -0.88 -0.74
CA CYS A 75 -8.20 -1.48 -1.81
C CYS A 75 -8.37 -0.76 -3.14
N PHE A 76 -7.23 -0.46 -3.76
CA PHE A 76 -7.10 0.05 -5.12
C PHE A 76 -6.45 -1.05 -5.98
N ALA A 77 -7.29 -1.71 -6.79
CA ALA A 77 -6.89 -2.80 -7.66
C ALA A 77 -6.48 -2.26 -9.04
N LEU A 78 -5.18 -2.07 -9.27
CA LEU A 78 -4.65 -1.55 -10.54
C LEU A 78 -3.76 -2.59 -11.21
N ALA A 79 -3.94 -2.78 -12.52
CA ALA A 79 -3.12 -3.67 -13.32
C ALA A 79 -1.60 -3.42 -13.17
N THR A 80 -0.82 -4.49 -13.33
CA THR A 80 0.64 -4.40 -13.31
C THR A 80 1.14 -3.50 -14.44
N GLY A 81 2.17 -2.69 -14.16
CA GLY A 81 2.72 -1.74 -15.13
C GLY A 81 2.01 -0.37 -15.17
N VAL A 82 0.87 -0.21 -14.48
CA VAL A 82 0.16 1.08 -14.38
C VAL A 82 0.87 2.07 -13.44
N GLY A 83 1.65 1.58 -12.49
CA GLY A 83 2.52 2.39 -11.61
C GLY A 83 2.06 2.45 -10.14
N LYS A 84 1.73 1.31 -9.53
CA LYS A 84 1.28 1.19 -8.13
C LYS A 84 2.22 1.88 -7.12
N THR A 85 3.53 1.74 -7.27
CA THR A 85 4.51 2.39 -6.37
C THR A 85 4.45 3.92 -6.43
N ARG A 86 4.21 4.50 -7.63
CA ARG A 86 3.99 5.95 -7.77
C ARG A 86 2.66 6.38 -7.14
N LEU A 87 1.63 5.55 -7.25
CA LEU A 87 0.34 5.79 -6.60
C LEU A 87 0.48 5.82 -5.06
N MET A 88 1.28 4.93 -4.48
CA MET A 88 1.60 4.98 -3.04
C MET A 88 2.26 6.30 -2.64
N GLY A 89 3.22 6.78 -3.44
CA GLY A 89 3.82 8.11 -3.24
C GLY A 89 2.80 9.24 -3.33
N ALA A 90 1.85 9.14 -4.26
CA ALA A 90 0.75 10.11 -4.39
C ALA A 90 -0.17 10.10 -3.16
N PHE A 91 -0.54 8.93 -2.63
CA PHE A 91 -1.33 8.80 -1.41
C PHE A 91 -0.65 9.40 -0.18
N ILE A 92 0.64 9.11 0.01
CA ILE A 92 1.45 9.67 1.11
C ILE A 92 1.53 11.20 0.97
N SER A 93 1.83 11.69 -0.24
CA SER A 93 1.90 13.14 -0.50
C SER A 93 0.58 13.82 -0.19
N TYR A 94 -0.53 13.21 -0.61
CA TYR A 94 -1.87 13.75 -0.41
C TYR A 94 -2.23 13.87 1.07
N LEU A 95 -2.13 12.76 1.81
CA LEU A 95 -2.47 12.71 3.23
C LEU A 95 -1.57 13.63 4.06
N TYR A 96 -0.30 13.79 3.68
CA TYR A 96 0.60 14.75 4.31
C TYR A 96 0.21 16.20 4.01
N MET A 97 -0.05 16.53 2.73
CA MET A 97 -0.34 17.90 2.29
C MET A 97 -1.65 18.45 2.88
N ILE A 98 -2.66 17.60 3.07
CA ILE A 98 -3.93 18.00 3.72
C ILE A 98 -3.84 17.98 5.25
N GLY A 99 -2.70 17.54 5.82
CA GLY A 99 -2.48 17.44 7.26
C GLY A 99 -3.20 16.26 7.92
N LYS A 100 -3.58 15.22 7.17
CA LYS A 100 -4.29 14.05 7.70
C LYS A 100 -3.36 13.06 8.38
N SER A 101 -2.15 12.89 7.86
CA SER A 101 -1.15 12.02 8.45
C SER A 101 0.26 12.48 8.09
N ARG A 102 1.16 12.40 9.06
CA ARG A 102 2.61 12.47 8.82
C ARG A 102 3.31 11.14 9.04
N ASN A 103 2.60 10.13 9.55
CA ASN A 103 3.16 8.86 9.98
C ASN A 103 2.65 7.73 9.10
N PHE A 104 3.56 7.13 8.34
CA PHE A 104 3.22 6.09 7.37
C PHE A 104 3.97 4.79 7.69
N PHE A 105 3.31 3.66 7.48
CA PHE A 105 3.89 2.33 7.57
C PHE A 105 3.63 1.55 6.29
N VAL A 106 4.68 1.28 5.53
CA VAL A 106 4.66 0.60 4.24
C VAL A 106 5.14 -0.84 4.41
N LEU A 107 4.26 -1.78 4.07
CA LEU A 107 4.55 -3.20 4.09
C LEU A 107 4.95 -3.70 2.70
N ALA A 108 6.11 -4.35 2.66
CA ALA A 108 6.58 -5.12 1.52
C ALA A 108 6.36 -6.63 1.77
N PRO A 109 5.94 -7.41 0.75
CA PRO A 109 5.60 -8.82 0.94
C PRO A 109 6.82 -9.76 0.86
N ASN A 110 7.93 -9.31 0.27
CA ASN A 110 9.16 -10.06 0.13
C ASN A 110 10.37 -9.12 0.02
N LEU A 111 11.59 -9.68 0.04
CA LEU A 111 12.84 -8.91 0.04
C LEU A 111 13.02 -8.09 -1.25
N THR A 112 12.71 -8.67 -2.42
CA THR A 112 12.87 -7.98 -3.71
C THR A 112 11.98 -6.75 -3.81
N ILE A 113 10.72 -6.84 -3.39
CA ILE A 113 9.79 -5.71 -3.37
C ILE A 113 10.22 -4.70 -2.31
N TYR A 114 10.71 -5.16 -1.15
CA TYR A 114 11.24 -4.28 -0.10
C TYR A 114 12.43 -3.44 -0.58
N GLU A 115 13.44 -4.05 -1.20
CA GLU A 115 14.63 -3.35 -1.71
C GLU A 115 14.24 -2.33 -2.79
N LYS A 116 13.33 -2.72 -3.69
CA LYS A 116 12.78 -1.80 -4.70
C LYS A 116 12.05 -0.63 -4.05
N LEU A 117 11.19 -0.87 -3.05
CA LEU A 117 10.47 0.18 -2.35
C LEU A 117 11.44 1.13 -1.62
N LEU A 118 12.45 0.60 -0.93
CA LEU A 118 13.48 1.44 -0.31
C LEU A 118 14.15 2.33 -1.35
N ALA A 119 14.59 1.78 -2.47
CA ALA A 119 15.23 2.55 -3.53
C ALA A 119 14.29 3.62 -4.12
N ASP A 120 13.04 3.28 -4.44
CA ASP A 120 12.05 4.20 -5.02
C ASP A 120 11.66 5.34 -4.05
N PHE A 121 11.90 5.19 -2.74
CA PHE A 121 11.68 6.23 -1.72
C PHE A 121 12.93 7.06 -1.41
N GLN A 122 14.06 6.82 -2.08
CA GLN A 122 15.27 7.64 -1.95
C GLN A 122 15.34 8.74 -3.04
N PRO A 123 15.67 10.00 -2.70
CA PRO A 123 15.79 11.09 -3.67
C PRO A 123 16.79 10.83 -4.81
N THR A 124 17.80 10.01 -4.56
CA THR A 124 18.83 9.62 -5.54
C THR A 124 18.29 8.69 -6.63
N SER A 125 17.13 8.06 -6.41
CA SER A 125 16.54 7.14 -7.39
C SER A 125 15.96 7.89 -8.60
N PRO A 126 16.18 7.39 -9.83
CA PRO A 126 15.48 7.90 -11.01
C PRO A 126 13.95 7.70 -10.91
N LYS A 127 13.51 6.76 -10.06
CA LYS A 127 12.10 6.42 -9.82
C LYS A 127 11.54 7.04 -8.53
N TYR A 128 12.24 8.04 -7.97
CA TYR A 128 11.84 8.67 -6.72
C TYR A 128 10.36 9.08 -6.72
N VAL A 129 9.59 8.51 -5.79
CA VAL A 129 8.11 8.61 -5.79
C VAL A 129 7.58 10.00 -5.45
N PHE A 130 8.41 10.87 -4.87
CA PHE A 130 8.05 12.25 -4.49
C PHE A 130 8.63 13.31 -5.42
N ARG A 131 9.18 12.92 -6.57
CA ARG A 131 9.80 13.85 -7.52
C ARG A 131 8.81 14.93 -7.96
N GLY A 132 9.11 16.19 -7.65
CA GLY A 132 8.29 17.35 -8.03
C GLY A 132 7.23 17.75 -6.99
N ILE A 133 7.10 17.03 -5.88
CA ILE A 133 6.23 17.42 -4.77
C ILE A 133 6.94 18.49 -3.93
N GLU A 134 6.44 19.72 -3.99
CA GLU A 134 7.03 20.88 -3.31
C GLU A 134 7.14 20.68 -1.78
N ALA A 135 6.12 20.05 -1.18
CA ALA A 135 6.10 19.74 0.25
C ALA A 135 7.30 18.90 0.71
N PHE A 136 7.91 18.13 -0.20
CA PHE A 136 9.07 17.28 0.06
C PHE A 136 10.36 17.78 -0.59
N ALA A 137 10.33 18.92 -1.29
CA ALA A 137 11.50 19.49 -1.96
C ALA A 137 12.52 20.07 -0.96
N HIS A 138 12.03 20.69 0.12
CA HIS A 138 12.87 21.29 1.15
C HIS A 138 13.16 20.35 2.32
N GLN A 139 12.23 19.45 2.62
CA GLN A 139 12.36 18.47 3.69
C GLN A 139 11.86 17.13 3.18
N ALA A 140 12.79 16.29 2.73
CA ALA A 140 12.46 14.95 2.28
C ALA A 140 11.90 14.13 3.47
N PRO A 141 10.97 13.18 3.22
CA PRO A 141 10.50 12.28 4.25
C PRO A 141 11.64 11.51 4.91
N LEU A 142 11.54 11.31 6.22
CA LEU A 142 12.44 10.44 6.96
C LEU A 142 12.07 8.98 6.70
N ILE A 143 12.99 8.23 6.08
CA ILE A 143 12.80 6.79 5.86
C ILE A 143 13.36 6.01 7.06
N VAL A 144 12.48 5.26 7.72
CA VAL A 144 12.82 4.34 8.80
C VAL A 144 12.65 2.90 8.31
N ASN A 145 13.62 2.04 8.60
CA ASN A 145 13.62 0.65 8.19
C ASN A 145 14.29 -0.24 9.25
N ALA A 146 14.45 -1.53 8.94
CA ALA A 146 15.02 -2.51 9.87
C ALA A 146 16.49 -2.23 10.28
N GLU A 147 17.21 -1.37 9.57
CA GLU A 147 18.62 -1.07 9.86
C GLU A 147 18.80 0.14 10.78
N ASN A 148 17.83 1.06 10.79
CA ASN A 148 17.98 2.37 11.46
C ASN A 148 16.88 2.74 12.46
N TYR A 149 15.88 1.86 12.68
CA TYR A 149 14.76 2.17 13.59
C TYR A 149 15.20 2.36 15.04
N GLU A 150 16.25 1.67 15.50
CA GLU A 150 16.78 1.76 16.85
C GLU A 150 17.54 3.07 17.12
N GLU A 151 17.94 3.79 16.07
CA GLU A 151 18.65 5.07 16.20
C GLU A 151 17.74 6.20 16.73
N GLY A 152 16.45 5.94 16.94
CA GLY A 152 15.49 6.90 17.49
C GLY A 152 15.17 8.05 16.54
N ARG A 153 15.59 7.98 15.26
CA ARG A 153 15.33 9.02 14.25
C ARG A 153 13.84 9.26 14.04
N GLY A 154 13.03 8.19 14.01
CA GLY A 154 11.57 8.29 13.89
C GLY A 154 10.90 8.90 15.14
N VAL A 155 11.39 8.55 16.33
CA VAL A 155 10.84 9.03 17.62
C VAL A 155 11.17 10.52 17.84
N ARG A 156 12.32 10.99 17.33
CA ARG A 156 12.75 12.38 17.51
C ARG A 156 12.00 13.38 16.64
N GLY A 157 11.27 12.93 15.60
CA GLY A 157 10.12 13.58 14.92
C GLY A 157 10.26 15.01 14.36
N ALA A 158 11.28 15.74 14.79
CA ALA A 158 11.55 17.12 14.52
C ALA A 158 13.01 17.20 14.05
N ASP A 159 13.21 17.87 12.93
CA ASP A 159 14.53 18.37 12.55
C ASP A 159 15.08 19.29 13.67
N LEU A 160 16.38 19.61 13.64
CA LEU A 160 17.05 20.62 14.47
C LEU A 160 16.32 21.98 14.52
N PHE A 161 15.38 22.21 13.60
CA PHE A 161 14.54 23.40 13.45
C PHE A 161 13.08 23.24 13.91
N GLY A 162 12.70 22.13 14.56
CA GLY A 162 11.32 21.94 15.07
C GLY A 162 10.27 21.70 13.97
N ARG A 163 10.68 21.40 12.74
CA ARG A 163 9.78 21.09 11.62
C ARG A 163 9.53 19.59 11.51
N GLU A 164 8.27 19.20 11.61
CA GLU A 164 7.84 17.80 11.56
C GLU A 164 7.63 17.37 10.09
N GLY A 165 8.62 16.64 9.56
CA GLY A 165 8.54 16.03 8.23
C GLY A 165 7.71 14.74 8.24
N ALA A 166 7.34 14.23 7.06
CA ALA A 166 6.73 12.92 6.96
C ALA A 166 7.71 11.82 7.41
N ILE A 167 7.23 10.85 8.18
CA ILE A 167 7.99 9.67 8.63
C ILE A 167 7.40 8.45 7.92
N ILE A 168 8.24 7.73 7.18
CA ILE A 168 7.82 6.58 6.38
C ILE A 168 8.61 5.36 6.83
N ASN A 169 7.90 4.47 7.50
CA ASN A 169 8.42 3.19 7.98
C ASN A 169 8.27 2.16 6.86
N ILE A 170 9.36 1.56 6.38
CA ILE A 170 9.31 0.55 5.32
C ILE A 170 9.85 -0.76 5.89
N PHE A 171 9.00 -1.79 5.95
CA PHE A 171 9.35 -3.08 6.54
C PHE A 171 8.88 -4.27 5.68
N ASN A 172 9.66 -5.34 5.69
CA ASN A 172 9.34 -6.58 4.99
C ASN A 172 8.62 -7.56 5.93
N ILE A 173 7.39 -7.98 5.58
CA ILE A 173 6.64 -8.94 6.39
C ILE A 173 7.18 -10.38 6.27
N SER A 174 7.89 -10.72 5.19
CA SER A 174 8.33 -12.12 4.99
C SER A 174 9.30 -12.56 6.07
N LYS A 175 10.11 -11.64 6.61
CA LYS A 175 11.01 -11.88 7.75
C LYS A 175 10.26 -12.19 9.05
N ILE A 176 9.03 -11.70 9.20
CA ILE A 176 8.15 -12.00 10.34
C ILE A 176 7.59 -13.43 10.24
N ASN A 177 7.42 -13.94 9.01
CA ASN A 177 6.88 -15.27 8.76
C ASN A 177 7.93 -16.41 8.75
N SER A 178 9.25 -16.13 8.79
CA SER A 178 10.26 -17.07 8.29
C SER A 178 11.41 -17.53 9.21
N GLU A 179 11.35 -17.44 10.55
CA GLU A 179 12.35 -18.13 11.38
C GLU A 179 11.87 -19.49 11.90
N VAL A 180 12.19 -20.53 11.12
CA VAL A 180 12.23 -21.93 11.54
C VAL A 180 13.68 -22.40 11.44
N ARG A 181 14.45 -22.28 12.53
CA ARG A 181 15.66 -23.08 12.73
C ARG A 181 15.49 -23.89 14.01
N GLY A 182 15.24 -25.19 13.85
CA GLY A 182 15.18 -26.16 14.94
C GLY A 182 13.78 -26.69 15.27
N GLY A 183 13.31 -27.66 14.49
CA GLY A 183 12.52 -28.80 14.97
C GLY A 183 11.09 -28.62 15.49
N ASN A 184 10.58 -27.40 15.72
CA ASN A 184 9.20 -27.20 16.19
C ASN A 184 8.39 -26.32 15.22
N ALA A 185 7.09 -26.63 15.10
CA ALA A 185 6.13 -26.00 14.21
C ALA A 185 6.28 -24.46 14.19
N PRO A 186 6.12 -23.81 13.00
CA PRO A 186 6.38 -22.38 12.83
C PRO A 186 5.58 -21.56 13.85
N ARG A 187 6.28 -21.02 14.86
CA ARG A 187 5.73 -19.97 15.71
C ARG A 187 5.76 -18.69 14.88
N ILE A 188 4.58 -18.20 14.53
CA ILE A 188 4.45 -16.88 13.90
C ILE A 188 5.03 -15.86 14.87
N LYS A 189 6.13 -15.19 14.49
CA LYS A 189 6.60 -14.03 15.24
C LYS A 189 5.58 -12.91 15.08
N ARG A 190 5.25 -12.22 16.16
CA ARG A 190 4.44 -11.00 16.07
C ARG A 190 5.29 -9.91 15.41
N LEU A 191 4.67 -8.98 14.66
CA LEU A 191 5.36 -7.79 14.14
C LEU A 191 6.15 -7.09 15.25
N GLN A 192 5.57 -7.06 16.43
CA GLN A 192 6.15 -6.64 17.71
C GLN A 192 7.51 -7.30 18.03
N GLU A 193 7.70 -8.59 17.77
CA GLU A 193 8.98 -9.28 18.01
C GLU A 193 10.06 -8.87 16.99
N TYR A 194 9.65 -8.48 15.79
CA TYR A 194 10.58 -8.12 14.72
C TYR A 194 11.07 -6.68 14.83
N ILE A 195 10.18 -5.75 15.18
CA ILE A 195 10.54 -4.32 15.33
C ILE A 195 10.78 -3.92 16.79
N GLY A 196 10.60 -4.85 17.73
CA GLY A 196 10.74 -4.64 19.17
C GLY A 196 9.50 -4.02 19.83
N ASP A 197 9.27 -4.40 21.09
CA ASP A 197 8.11 -3.96 21.89
C ASP A 197 7.98 -2.44 21.97
N SER A 198 9.10 -1.75 22.23
CA SER A 198 9.13 -0.30 22.41
C SER A 198 8.73 0.44 21.13
N TYR A 199 9.27 0.01 19.98
CA TYR A 199 8.98 0.66 18.71
C TYR A 199 7.57 0.35 18.21
N PHE A 200 7.10 -0.88 18.43
CA PHE A 200 5.72 -1.25 18.18
C PHE A 200 4.73 -0.44 19.02
N ALA A 201 5.00 -0.28 20.32
CA ALA A 201 4.19 0.54 21.22
C ALA A 201 4.17 2.01 20.78
N TYR A 202 5.31 2.55 20.34
CA TYR A 202 5.39 3.87 19.73
C TYR A 202 4.47 3.97 18.50
N LEU A 203 4.61 3.08 17.51
CA LEU A 203 3.81 3.12 16.28
C LEU A 203 2.30 2.98 16.55
N SER A 204 1.92 2.02 17.39
CA SER A 204 0.51 1.79 17.73
C SER A 204 -0.13 2.94 18.51
N GLY A 205 0.68 3.71 19.25
CA GLY A 205 0.29 4.92 19.96
C GLY A 205 0.22 6.18 19.11
N LEU A 206 0.64 6.17 17.84
CA LEU A 206 0.55 7.33 16.95
C LEU A 206 -0.90 7.59 16.52
N ASP A 207 -1.42 8.80 16.75
CA ASP A 207 -2.82 9.17 16.49
C ASP A 207 -3.22 9.18 15.00
N ASP A 208 -2.25 9.23 14.09
CA ASP A 208 -2.46 9.44 12.65
C ASP A 208 -1.76 8.39 11.78
N LEU A 209 -1.38 7.23 12.33
CA LEU A 209 -0.67 6.19 11.57
C LEU A 209 -1.50 5.67 10.39
N VAL A 210 -0.96 5.78 9.18
CA VAL A 210 -1.55 5.22 7.95
C VAL A 210 -0.73 4.03 7.47
N LEU A 211 -1.40 2.93 7.20
CA LEU A 211 -0.79 1.69 6.72
C LEU A 211 -0.94 1.58 5.20
N LEU A 212 0.15 1.30 4.49
CA LEU A 212 0.15 1.00 3.06
C LEU A 212 0.64 -0.43 2.82
N MET A 213 -0.09 -1.19 2.00
CA MET A 213 0.20 -2.59 1.69
C MET A 213 0.37 -2.78 0.19
N ASP A 214 1.60 -3.06 -0.27
CA ASP A 214 1.87 -3.40 -1.68
C ASP A 214 1.69 -4.90 -1.90
N GLU A 215 1.05 -5.27 -3.02
CA GLU A 215 0.60 -6.63 -3.29
C GLU A 215 -0.28 -7.21 -2.17
N ALA A 216 -1.33 -6.45 -1.85
CA ALA A 216 -2.21 -6.68 -0.69
C ALA A 216 -2.75 -8.12 -0.55
N HIS A 217 -2.89 -8.85 -1.67
CA HIS A 217 -3.28 -10.26 -1.70
C HIS A 217 -2.41 -11.20 -0.85
N ARG A 218 -1.18 -10.79 -0.54
CA ARG A 218 -0.26 -11.54 0.33
C ARG A 218 -0.58 -11.43 1.82
N TYR A 219 -1.41 -10.48 2.25
CA TYR A 219 -1.70 -10.20 3.68
C TYR A 219 -3.10 -10.62 4.15
N ARG A 220 -3.90 -11.27 3.31
CA ARG A 220 -5.31 -11.58 3.60
C ARG A 220 -5.53 -12.81 4.46
N ALA A 221 -4.73 -13.85 4.26
CA ALA A 221 -4.82 -15.13 4.98
C ALA A 221 -3.54 -15.49 5.75
N SER A 222 -2.58 -14.56 5.81
CA SER A 222 -1.34 -14.78 6.55
C SER A 222 -1.51 -14.40 8.02
N ALA A 223 -0.74 -15.04 8.89
CA ALA A 223 -0.71 -14.66 10.29
C ALA A 223 -0.25 -13.20 10.54
N GLY A 224 0.41 -12.60 9.54
CA GLY A 224 0.69 -11.17 9.48
C GLY A 224 -0.56 -10.29 9.55
N ALA A 225 -1.74 -10.76 9.12
CA ALA A 225 -3.00 -10.01 9.20
C ALA A 225 -3.32 -9.55 10.63
N LYS A 226 -3.12 -10.41 11.63
CA LYS A 226 -3.37 -10.08 13.04
C LYS A 226 -2.34 -9.11 13.59
N ALA A 227 -1.06 -9.36 13.29
CA ALA A 227 0.04 -8.51 13.73
C ALA A 227 -0.05 -7.08 13.16
N ILE A 228 -0.67 -6.92 11.99
CA ILE A 228 -0.94 -5.62 11.36
C ILE A 228 -2.10 -4.90 12.06
N ALA A 229 -3.15 -5.61 12.45
CA ALA A 229 -4.31 -5.03 13.14
C ALA A 229 -3.94 -4.42 14.51
N GLU A 230 -2.97 -5.01 15.21
CA GLU A 230 -2.48 -4.52 16.50
C GLU A 230 -1.80 -3.13 16.41
N LEU A 231 -1.36 -2.68 15.22
CA LEU A 231 -0.87 -1.31 15.00
C LEU A 231 -1.99 -0.25 15.12
N LYS A 232 -3.25 -0.66 15.00
CA LYS A 232 -4.43 0.23 15.03
C LYS A 232 -4.29 1.47 14.13
N PRO A 233 -3.95 1.33 12.84
CA PRO A 233 -3.83 2.48 11.95
C PRO A 233 -5.20 3.18 11.78
N ILE A 234 -5.20 4.48 11.50
CA ILE A 234 -6.44 5.21 11.21
C ILE A 234 -7.03 4.84 9.84
N LEU A 235 -6.16 4.40 8.92
CA LEU A 235 -6.52 4.04 7.55
C LEU A 235 -5.52 3.02 6.99
N GLY A 236 -6.03 1.97 6.34
CA GLY A 236 -5.28 1.05 5.50
C GLY A 236 -5.49 1.35 4.02
N LEU A 237 -4.39 1.38 3.25
CA LEU A 237 -4.38 1.56 1.80
C LEU A 237 -3.73 0.33 1.17
N GLU A 238 -4.57 -0.51 0.58
CA GLU A 238 -4.17 -1.71 -0.14
C GLU A 238 -3.99 -1.38 -1.62
N VAL A 239 -2.83 -1.74 -2.19
CA VAL A 239 -2.57 -1.61 -3.62
C VAL A 239 -2.16 -2.97 -4.17
N THR A 240 -2.90 -3.48 -5.17
CA THR A 240 -2.68 -4.82 -5.73
C THR A 240 -3.11 -4.86 -7.18
N ALA A 241 -2.58 -5.79 -7.97
CA ALA A 241 -3.13 -6.08 -9.29
C ALA A 241 -4.17 -7.22 -9.26
N THR A 242 -4.17 -8.00 -8.18
CA THR A 242 -5.02 -9.18 -8.03
C THR A 242 -5.73 -9.07 -6.68
N PRO A 243 -6.96 -8.54 -6.62
CA PRO A 243 -7.72 -8.37 -5.39
C PRO A 243 -8.40 -9.68 -4.96
N LYS A 244 -7.62 -10.76 -4.86
CA LYS A 244 -8.07 -12.07 -4.40
C LYS A 244 -7.03 -12.72 -3.48
N SER A 245 -7.47 -13.41 -2.44
CA SER A 245 -6.56 -14.06 -1.49
C SER A 245 -5.82 -15.24 -2.13
N VAL A 246 -4.63 -15.55 -1.62
CA VAL A 246 -3.81 -16.69 -2.08
C VAL A 246 -4.23 -17.97 -1.35
N GLY A 247 -4.33 -19.10 -2.06
CA GLY A 247 -4.52 -20.43 -1.49
C GLY A 247 -5.67 -21.22 -2.11
N ALA A 248 -5.89 -22.45 -1.61
CA ALA A 248 -6.91 -23.37 -2.13
C ALA A 248 -8.37 -22.87 -1.96
N ARG A 249 -8.60 -21.93 -1.05
CA ARG A 249 -9.89 -21.23 -0.85
C ARG A 249 -9.70 -19.73 -1.08
N SER A 250 -9.32 -19.38 -2.30
CA SER A 250 -9.20 -17.99 -2.74
C SER A 250 -10.57 -17.30 -2.64
N ALA A 251 -10.57 -16.08 -2.11
CA ALA A 251 -11.74 -15.23 -1.99
C ALA A 251 -11.41 -13.84 -2.56
N GLU A 252 -12.34 -13.28 -3.33
CA GLU A 252 -12.26 -11.90 -3.81
C GLU A 252 -12.33 -10.92 -2.64
N PHE A 253 -11.67 -9.78 -2.79
CA PHE A 253 -11.70 -8.72 -1.80
C PHE A 253 -13.06 -8.04 -1.80
N LYS A 254 -13.48 -7.61 -0.63
CA LYS A 254 -14.73 -6.88 -0.40
C LYS A 254 -14.50 -5.40 -0.13
N ASN A 255 -13.25 -4.94 -0.09
CA ASN A 255 -12.91 -3.56 0.21
C ASN A 255 -12.36 -2.78 -1.00
N VAL A 256 -12.67 -3.21 -2.23
CA VAL A 256 -12.12 -2.60 -3.45
C VAL A 256 -12.92 -1.35 -3.78
N ALA A 257 -12.34 -0.16 -3.59
CA ALA A 257 -12.96 1.11 -3.97
C ALA A 257 -12.70 1.49 -5.44
N TYR A 258 -11.71 0.88 -6.08
CA TYR A 258 -11.42 1.12 -7.49
C TYR A 258 -10.72 -0.08 -8.12
N ARG A 259 -11.20 -0.49 -9.29
CA ARG A 259 -10.70 -1.59 -10.10
C ARG A 259 -10.37 -1.06 -11.49
N TYR A 260 -9.12 -1.28 -11.90
CA TYR A 260 -8.62 -0.97 -13.23
C TYR A 260 -7.78 -2.16 -13.71
N GLU A 261 -8.36 -2.95 -14.59
CA GLU A 261 -7.84 -4.27 -14.92
C GLU A 261 -6.90 -4.24 -16.13
N LEU A 262 -6.31 -5.40 -16.43
CA LEU A 262 -5.39 -5.52 -17.55
C LEU A 262 -6.03 -5.16 -18.90
N PRO A 263 -7.30 -5.56 -19.20
CA PRO A 263 -7.96 -5.14 -20.43
C PRO A 263 -8.03 -3.61 -20.58
N ASP A 264 -8.43 -2.90 -19.53
CA ASP A 264 -8.50 -1.43 -19.53
C ASP A 264 -7.12 -0.82 -19.77
N ALA A 265 -6.09 -1.38 -19.12
CA ALA A 265 -4.71 -0.93 -19.25
C ALA A 265 -4.12 -1.16 -20.65
N MET A 266 -4.59 -2.18 -21.36
CA MET A 266 -4.24 -2.45 -22.76
C MET A 266 -4.98 -1.50 -23.70
N GLU A 267 -6.29 -1.30 -23.50
CA GLU A 267 -7.10 -0.38 -24.29
C GLU A 267 -6.59 1.08 -24.20
N ASP A 268 -6.22 1.53 -23.01
CA ASP A 268 -5.64 2.86 -22.79
C ASP A 268 -4.14 2.95 -23.19
N GLY A 269 -3.53 1.87 -23.68
CA GLY A 269 -2.14 1.85 -24.15
C GLY A 269 -1.06 1.98 -23.07
N TYR A 270 -1.39 1.71 -21.81
CA TYR A 270 -0.45 1.77 -20.69
C TYR A 270 0.41 0.53 -20.53
N VAL A 271 -0.06 -0.60 -21.06
CA VAL A 271 0.64 -1.89 -21.04
C VAL A 271 0.78 -2.37 -22.47
N LYS A 272 1.95 -2.94 -22.80
CA LYS A 272 2.18 -3.55 -24.12
C LYS A 272 1.37 -4.84 -24.21
N GLU A 273 0.78 -5.09 -25.38
CA GLU A 273 0.15 -6.37 -25.65
C GLU A 273 1.21 -7.48 -25.61
N PRO A 274 1.03 -8.52 -24.76
CA PRO A 274 1.94 -9.64 -24.74
C PRO A 274 1.72 -10.48 -26.01
N ALA A 275 2.78 -10.66 -26.81
CA ALA A 275 2.76 -11.63 -27.90
C ALA A 275 3.04 -13.02 -27.33
N VAL A 276 2.03 -13.89 -27.31
CA VAL A 276 2.20 -15.30 -26.90
C VAL A 276 2.59 -16.11 -28.14
N GLY A 277 3.86 -16.50 -28.21
CA GLY A 277 4.33 -17.42 -29.24
C GLY A 277 3.98 -18.86 -28.86
N THR A 278 2.99 -19.45 -29.52
CA THR A 278 2.69 -20.88 -29.41
C THR A 278 3.26 -21.64 -30.59
N ARG A 279 3.70 -22.89 -30.39
CA ARG A 279 4.02 -23.78 -31.51
C ARG A 279 2.75 -24.05 -32.32
N ALA A 280 2.78 -23.78 -33.63
CA ALA A 280 1.65 -24.08 -34.51
C ALA A 280 1.31 -25.57 -34.44
N ASN A 281 0.02 -25.89 -34.28
CA ASN A 281 -0.49 -27.26 -34.15
C ASN A 281 0.16 -28.07 -33.02
N PHE A 282 0.46 -27.43 -31.88
CA PHE A 282 0.97 -28.13 -30.71
C PHE A 282 -0.03 -29.17 -30.19
N ASP A 283 0.38 -30.43 -30.19
CA ASP A 283 -0.30 -31.54 -29.51
C ASP A 283 0.56 -31.98 -28.31
N PRO A 284 0.07 -31.88 -27.07
CA PRO A 284 0.78 -32.34 -25.88
C PRO A 284 1.19 -33.82 -25.96
N LYS A 285 0.46 -34.63 -26.74
CA LYS A 285 0.79 -36.05 -26.98
C LYS A 285 1.92 -36.25 -28.00
N SER A 286 2.28 -35.21 -28.75
CA SER A 286 3.37 -35.24 -29.74
C SER A 286 4.75 -34.95 -29.14
N VAL A 287 4.80 -34.66 -27.84
CA VAL A 287 6.03 -34.41 -27.08
C VAL A 287 6.03 -35.28 -25.82
N ASP A 288 7.21 -35.70 -25.40
CA ASP A 288 7.41 -36.45 -24.17
C ASP A 288 7.17 -35.57 -22.94
N ASP A 289 6.68 -36.17 -21.86
CA ASP A 289 6.36 -35.47 -20.60
C ASP A 289 7.59 -34.75 -19.99
N ALA A 290 8.81 -35.18 -20.33
CA ALA A 290 10.05 -34.55 -19.89
C ALA A 290 10.35 -33.22 -20.61
N THR A 291 9.80 -33.01 -21.81
CA THR A 291 9.99 -31.79 -22.63
C THR A 291 8.84 -30.80 -22.44
N LEU A 292 7.74 -31.23 -21.82
CA LEU A 292 6.65 -30.36 -21.42
C LEU A 292 7.06 -29.52 -20.20
N GLU A 293 7.38 -28.24 -20.41
CA GLU A 293 7.33 -27.26 -19.32
C GLU A 293 5.85 -27.09 -18.91
N ARG A 294 5.51 -27.55 -17.70
CA ARG A 294 4.17 -27.42 -17.11
C ARG A 294 4.07 -26.18 -16.24
#